data_AF-A0A7R9BVU8-F1
#
_entry.id   AF-A0A7R9BVU8-F1
#
_cell.length_a   1.000
_cell.length_b   1.000
_cell.length_c   1.000
_cell.angle_alpha   90.00
_cell.angle_beta   90.00
_cell.angle_gamma   90.00
#
_symmetry.space_group_name_H-M   'P 1'
#
loop_
_entity.id
_entity.type
_entity.pdbx_description
1 polymer ?
#
loop_
_entity_poly.entity_id
_entity_poly.type
_entity_poly.pdbx_seq_one_letter_code
_entity_poly.pdbx_strand_id
1 'polypeptide(L)'
;MTDPSGADSQTDKPTLSELVRIMRMSKQDALSHLKNQYGGTEGLCVALETHPENGLSGNLEDLQSRRQEYGKNELPTEKPKTFLRLILETLKDFTVVILITSSIVSLVLYIVLLFLLPTPPAGSSGYSTGWVDTVSVLCSVALVVILTAYSEYTKQIRFITLLSQSENERSIFVRRNAAKESLRCQDLVVGDIVELGVGNVVPVDGILLKGFNLKVEESVLTGETHLIAKTPKDDPIIFSGSHVIEGEGKMVSIVVGPHSTLGQIILMGAKGHRSAKLYIRRT
;
A
#
# COMPACT_ATOMS: atom_id res chain seq x y z
N MET A 1 5.77 -56.21 23.85
CA MET A 1 4.81 -56.01 22.75
C MET A 1 4.04 -54.74 23.11
N THR A 2 4.65 -53.60 22.84
CA THR A 2 4.17 -52.27 23.21
C THR A 2 3.89 -51.54 21.92
N ASP A 3 2.62 -51.35 21.60
CA ASP A 3 2.19 -50.30 20.69
C ASP A 3 2.41 -48.95 21.37
N PRO A 4 2.90 -47.95 20.61
CA PRO A 4 2.45 -46.59 20.80
C PRO A 4 1.89 -46.10 19.47
N SER A 5 0.59 -46.26 19.27
CA SER A 5 -0.16 -45.43 18.34
C SER A 5 -0.15 -44.00 18.88
N GLY A 6 0.83 -43.21 18.43
CA GLY A 6 0.83 -41.77 18.60
C GLY A 6 -0.43 -41.20 17.97
N ALA A 7 -1.17 -40.42 18.75
CA ALA A 7 -2.35 -39.73 18.28
C ALA A 7 -1.97 -38.80 17.13
N ASP A 8 -2.49 -39.08 15.93
CA ASP A 8 -2.57 -38.11 14.84
C ASP A 8 -3.48 -36.97 15.31
N SER A 9 -2.91 -35.96 15.96
CA SER A 9 -3.56 -34.67 16.14
C SER A 9 -3.58 -34.01 14.76
N GLN A 10 -4.65 -34.27 14.02
CA GLN A 10 -4.94 -33.62 12.75
C GLN A 10 -5.12 -32.12 13.05
N THR A 11 -4.04 -31.35 12.93
CA THR A 11 -4.06 -29.90 13.14
C THR A 11 -4.82 -29.28 11.97
N ASP A 12 -5.98 -28.70 12.25
CA ASP A 12 -6.78 -28.00 11.25
C ASP A 12 -5.95 -26.90 10.57
N LYS A 13 -6.19 -26.74 9.26
CA LYS A 13 -5.54 -25.70 8.45
C LYS A 13 -5.90 -24.31 9.00
N PRO A 14 -4.92 -23.44 9.27
CA PRO A 14 -5.18 -22.15 9.88
C PRO A 14 -5.91 -21.22 8.90
N THR A 15 -6.91 -20.50 9.41
CA THR A 15 -7.64 -19.48 8.63
C THR A 15 -6.88 -18.16 8.58
N LEU A 16 -7.11 -17.33 7.54
CA LEU A 16 -6.50 -16.00 7.43
C LEU A 16 -6.74 -15.14 8.69
N SER A 17 -7.96 -15.16 9.23
CA SER A 17 -8.30 -14.38 10.43
C SER A 17 -7.49 -14.81 11.65
N GLU A 18 -7.18 -16.10 11.75
CA GLU A 18 -6.36 -16.64 12.81
C GLU A 18 -4.88 -16.25 12.67
N LEU A 19 -4.32 -16.35 11.45
CA LEU A 19 -2.95 -15.91 11.18
C LEU A 19 -2.76 -14.42 11.48
N VAL A 20 -3.73 -13.58 11.08
CA VAL A 20 -3.76 -12.16 11.43
C VAL A 20 -3.87 -11.95 12.95
N ARG A 21 -4.62 -12.79 13.66
CA ARG A 21 -4.73 -12.73 15.11
C ARG A 21 -3.39 -13.02 15.78
N ILE A 22 -2.66 -14.04 15.32
CA ILE A 22 -1.32 -14.39 15.84
C ILE A 22 -0.38 -13.18 15.72
N MET A 23 -0.37 -12.50 14.57
CA MET A 23 0.47 -11.31 14.35
C MET A 23 0.12 -10.11 15.26
N ARG A 24 -1.07 -10.09 15.85
CA ARG A 24 -1.53 -9.00 16.74
C ARG A 24 -1.36 -9.31 18.22
N MET A 25 -0.96 -10.53 18.57
CA MET A 25 -0.74 -10.94 19.94
C MET A 25 0.55 -10.34 20.50
N SER A 26 0.67 -10.29 21.83
CA SER A 26 1.96 -10.04 22.45
C SER A 26 2.92 -11.20 22.15
N LYS A 27 4.23 -10.96 22.24
CA LYS A 27 5.27 -11.97 21.95
C LYS A 27 5.06 -13.27 22.74
N GLN A 28 4.74 -13.14 24.03
CA GLN A 28 4.50 -14.27 24.93
C GLN A 28 3.20 -15.02 24.58
N ASP A 29 2.13 -14.28 24.29
CA ASP A 29 0.85 -14.86 23.90
C ASP A 29 0.96 -15.63 22.59
N ALA A 30 1.62 -15.04 21.59
CA ALA A 30 1.87 -15.71 20.30
C ALA A 30 2.67 -16.99 20.47
N LEU A 31 3.75 -16.99 21.27
CA LEU A 31 4.53 -18.19 21.56
C LEU A 31 3.69 -19.28 22.25
N SER A 32 2.90 -18.90 23.25
CA SER A 32 2.03 -19.83 23.95
C SER A 32 0.96 -20.42 23.02
N HIS A 33 0.38 -19.60 22.14
CA HIS A 33 -0.61 -20.00 21.15
C HIS A 33 -0.01 -20.96 20.12
N LEU A 34 1.17 -20.63 19.56
CA LEU A 34 1.89 -21.49 18.63
C LEU A 34 2.23 -22.85 19.25
N LYS A 35 2.69 -22.85 20.50
CA LYS A 35 3.03 -24.09 21.22
C LYS A 35 1.79 -24.95 21.52
N ASN A 36 0.71 -24.34 21.98
CA ASN A 36 -0.48 -25.07 22.42
C ASN A 36 -1.31 -25.61 21.25
N GLN A 37 -1.44 -24.84 20.17
CA GLN A 37 -2.30 -25.20 19.04
C GLN A 37 -1.55 -25.95 17.94
N TYR A 38 -0.30 -25.57 17.67
CA TYR A 38 0.48 -26.11 16.56
C TYR A 38 1.70 -26.91 17.03
N GLY A 39 1.92 -27.08 18.35
CA GLY A 39 3.12 -27.76 18.85
C GLY A 39 4.42 -26.95 18.66
N GLY A 40 4.34 -25.70 18.22
CA GLY A 40 5.47 -24.80 17.99
C GLY A 40 5.46 -24.14 16.60
N THR A 41 6.57 -23.48 16.25
CA THR A 41 6.73 -22.80 14.96
C THR A 41 6.80 -23.80 13.78
N GLU A 42 7.42 -24.97 13.98
CA GLU A 42 7.51 -26.01 12.95
C GLU A 42 6.16 -26.69 12.67
N GLY A 43 5.33 -26.91 13.69
CA GLY A 43 4.00 -27.49 13.45
C GLY A 43 3.02 -26.51 12.79
N LEU A 44 3.24 -25.20 12.91
CA LEU A 44 2.53 -24.22 12.08
C LEU A 44 2.87 -24.40 10.59
N CYS A 45 4.13 -24.73 10.26
CA CYS A 45 4.51 -25.06 8.89
C CYS A 45 3.74 -26.30 8.39
N VAL A 46 3.66 -27.35 9.22
CA VAL A 46 2.90 -28.57 8.87
C VAL A 46 1.42 -28.25 8.64
N ALA A 47 0.79 -27.45 9.52
CA ALA A 47 -0.60 -27.02 9.37
C ALA A 47 -0.84 -26.14 8.13
N LEU A 48 0.18 -25.39 7.69
CA LEU A 48 0.17 -24.61 6.44
C LEU A 48 0.57 -25.45 5.21
N GLU A 49 0.70 -26.78 5.36
CA GLU A 49 1.13 -27.70 4.30
C GLU A 49 2.47 -27.29 3.66
N THR A 50 3.39 -26.75 4.47
CA THR A 50 4.73 -26.33 4.04
C THR A 50 5.80 -27.02 4.88
N HIS A 51 6.92 -27.38 4.26
CA HIS A 51 8.01 -28.04 4.98
C HIS A 51 8.98 -26.97 5.53
N PRO A 52 9.37 -26.99 6.82
CA PRO A 52 10.18 -25.94 7.43
C PRO A 52 11.56 -25.75 6.76
N GLU A 53 12.13 -26.82 6.21
CA GLU A 53 13.43 -26.79 5.51
C GLU A 53 13.39 -26.81 3.98
N ASN A 54 12.28 -27.26 3.38
CA ASN A 54 12.19 -27.45 1.93
C ASN A 54 11.20 -26.47 1.28
N GLY A 55 10.39 -25.81 2.10
CA GLY A 55 9.30 -24.93 1.71
C GLY A 55 8.19 -25.61 0.92
N LEU A 56 7.50 -24.82 0.10
CA LEU A 56 6.37 -25.29 -0.71
C LEU A 56 6.85 -26.12 -1.90
N SER A 57 5.99 -26.99 -2.44
CA SER A 57 6.25 -27.79 -3.64
C SER A 57 6.23 -26.99 -4.95
N GLY A 58 5.98 -25.68 -4.90
CA GLY A 58 5.95 -24.81 -6.08
C GLY A 58 4.89 -25.17 -7.13
N ASN A 59 3.94 -26.06 -6.83
CA ASN A 59 2.84 -26.38 -7.73
C ASN A 59 1.97 -25.13 -7.97
N LEU A 60 1.76 -24.76 -9.24
CA LEU A 60 1.02 -23.57 -9.61
C LEU A 60 -0.43 -23.58 -9.08
N GLU A 61 -1.07 -24.75 -9.02
CA GLU A 61 -2.44 -24.89 -8.50
C GLU A 61 -2.51 -24.61 -6.99
N ASP A 62 -1.53 -25.10 -6.22
CA ASP A 62 -1.44 -24.83 -4.78
C ASP A 62 -1.16 -23.34 -4.52
N LEU A 63 -0.19 -22.77 -5.23
CA LEU A 63 0.13 -21.33 -5.12
C LEU A 63 -1.08 -20.44 -5.47
N GLN A 64 -1.85 -20.81 -6.49
CA GLN A 64 -3.09 -20.08 -6.84
C GLN A 64 -4.18 -20.26 -5.79
N SER A 65 -4.36 -21.47 -5.26
CA SER A 65 -5.34 -21.75 -4.19
C SER A 65 -5.04 -20.93 -2.94
N ARG A 66 -3.76 -20.86 -2.52
CA ARG A 66 -3.31 -20.00 -1.41
C ARG A 66 -3.57 -18.52 -1.67
N ARG A 67 -3.36 -18.04 -2.89
CA ARG A 67 -3.67 -16.64 -3.26
C ARG A 67 -5.16 -16.32 -3.18
N GLN A 68 -6.03 -17.30 -3.42
CA GLN A 68 -7.47 -17.13 -3.29
C GLN A 68 -7.93 -17.19 -1.83
N GLU A 69 -7.33 -18.08 -1.03
CA GLU A 69 -7.69 -18.30 0.37
C GLU A 69 -7.13 -17.23 1.32
N TYR A 70 -5.85 -16.88 1.19
CA TYR A 70 -5.15 -15.96 2.10
C TYR A 70 -4.92 -14.57 1.49
N GLY A 71 -5.13 -14.41 0.19
CA GLY A 71 -4.91 -13.17 -0.54
C GLY A 71 -3.56 -13.09 -1.26
N LYS A 72 -3.38 -12.00 -2.02
CA LYS A 72 -2.16 -11.71 -2.78
C LYS A 72 -1.27 -10.72 -2.04
N ASN A 73 0.05 -10.81 -2.24
CA ASN A 73 0.99 -9.83 -1.68
C ASN A 73 1.04 -8.53 -2.49
N GLU A 74 -0.09 -7.84 -2.58
CA GLU A 74 -0.21 -6.53 -3.21
C GLU A 74 -0.54 -5.51 -2.12
N LEU A 75 0.37 -4.55 -1.92
CA LEU A 75 0.13 -3.49 -0.95
C LEU A 75 -1.01 -2.56 -1.44
N PRO A 76 -1.86 -2.06 -0.53
CA PRO A 76 -2.98 -1.23 -0.92
C PRO A 76 -2.48 0.11 -1.49
N THR A 77 -2.62 0.30 -2.79
CA THR A 77 -2.31 1.57 -3.47
C THR A 77 -3.54 2.47 -3.54
N GLU A 78 -3.34 3.79 -3.46
CA GLU A 78 -4.43 4.73 -3.73
C GLU A 78 -4.80 4.69 -5.21
N LYS A 79 -6.08 4.47 -5.52
CA LYS A 79 -6.58 4.54 -6.90
C LYS A 79 -6.31 5.94 -7.48
N PRO A 80 -5.85 6.05 -8.74
CA PRO A 80 -5.63 7.34 -9.38
C PRO A 80 -6.91 8.16 -9.40
N LYS A 81 -6.79 9.48 -9.24
CA LYS A 81 -7.95 10.37 -9.41
C LYS A 81 -8.34 10.40 -10.88
N THR A 82 -9.64 10.45 -11.14
CA THR A 82 -10.15 10.62 -12.51
C THR A 82 -9.84 12.02 -13.02
N PHE A 83 -9.61 12.15 -14.32
CA PHE A 83 -9.32 13.44 -14.96
C PHE A 83 -10.38 14.52 -14.66
N LEU A 84 -11.67 14.15 -14.69
CA LEU A 84 -12.77 15.06 -14.32
C LEU A 84 -12.69 15.52 -12.87
N ARG A 85 -12.29 14.63 -11.96
CA ARG A 85 -12.11 15.00 -10.56
C ARG A 85 -10.95 15.97 -10.38
N LEU A 86 -9.90 15.86 -11.19
CA LEU A 86 -8.79 16.81 -11.20
C LEU A 86 -9.23 18.19 -11.71
N ILE A 87 -9.99 18.24 -12.81
CA ILE A 87 -10.56 19.52 -13.31
C ILE A 87 -11.39 20.19 -12.21
N LEU A 88 -12.28 19.45 -11.55
CA LEU A 88 -13.11 19.99 -10.46
C LEU A 88 -12.30 20.43 -9.23
N GLU A 89 -11.14 19.83 -8.99
CA GLU A 89 -10.22 20.24 -7.92
C GLU A 89 -9.47 21.52 -8.33
N THR A 90 -9.02 21.62 -9.58
CA THR A 90 -8.37 22.82 -10.15
C THR A 90 -9.33 24.01 -10.23
N LEU A 91 -10.61 23.80 -10.54
CA LEU A 91 -11.61 24.88 -10.54
C LEU A 91 -11.89 25.48 -9.15
N LYS A 92 -11.52 24.76 -8.07
CA LYS A 92 -11.66 25.24 -6.69
C LYS A 92 -10.41 25.94 -6.17
N ASP A 93 -9.33 25.95 -6.94
CA ASP A 93 -8.14 26.70 -6.59
C ASP A 93 -8.49 28.19 -6.50
N PHE A 94 -8.13 28.82 -5.38
CA PHE A 94 -8.36 30.24 -5.12
C PHE A 94 -7.91 31.12 -6.30
N THR A 95 -6.80 30.76 -6.93
CA THR A 95 -6.25 31.48 -8.09
C THR A 95 -7.19 31.42 -9.29
N VAL A 96 -7.72 30.24 -9.61
CA VAL A 96 -8.65 30.04 -10.72
C VAL A 96 -9.99 30.71 -10.43
N VAL A 97 -10.46 30.63 -9.17
CA VAL A 97 -11.69 31.30 -8.75
C VAL A 97 -11.59 32.82 -8.93
N ILE A 98 -10.48 33.45 -8.55
CA ILE A 98 -10.27 34.89 -8.77
C ILE A 98 -10.29 35.25 -10.26
N LEU A 99 -9.70 34.42 -11.12
CA LEU A 99 -9.69 34.68 -12.57
C LEU A 99 -11.10 34.57 -13.16
N ILE A 100 -11.88 33.58 -12.72
CA ILE A 100 -13.28 33.41 -13.15
C ILE A 100 -14.13 34.58 -12.64
N THR A 101 -14.02 34.98 -11.37
CA THR A 101 -14.80 36.11 -10.83
C THR A 101 -14.43 37.44 -11.50
N SER A 102 -13.15 37.69 -11.75
CA SER A 102 -12.67 38.86 -12.51
C SER A 102 -13.24 38.90 -13.93
N SER A 103 -13.26 37.74 -14.62
CA SER A 103 -13.85 37.62 -15.94
C SER A 103 -15.36 37.88 -15.94
N ILE A 104 -16.09 37.37 -14.93
CA ILE A 104 -17.52 37.61 -14.77
C ILE A 104 -17.81 39.10 -14.51
N VAL A 105 -17.06 39.74 -13.61
CA VAL A 105 -17.21 41.19 -13.33
C VAL A 105 -16.98 42.02 -14.59
N SER A 106 -15.97 41.67 -15.39
CA SER A 106 -15.67 42.34 -16.66
C SER A 106 -16.80 42.17 -17.68
N LEU A 107 -17.37 40.97 -17.78
CA LEU A 107 -18.51 40.70 -18.67
C LEU A 107 -19.75 41.48 -18.25
N VAL A 108 -20.05 41.53 -16.95
CA VAL A 108 -21.20 42.28 -16.41
C VAL A 108 -21.02 43.78 -16.69
N LEU A 109 -19.83 44.33 -16.46
CA LEU A 109 -19.54 45.72 -16.76
C LEU A 109 -19.75 46.04 -18.25
N TYR A 110 -19.29 45.14 -19.14
CA TYR A 110 -19.52 45.28 -20.59
C TYR A 110 -21.01 45.30 -20.95
N ILE A 111 -21.81 44.36 -20.41
CA ILE A 111 -23.25 44.29 -20.68
C ILE A 111 -23.99 45.52 -20.13
N VAL A 112 -23.65 45.97 -18.91
CA VAL A 112 -24.26 47.15 -18.30
C VAL A 112 -23.94 48.41 -19.10
N LEU A 113 -22.68 48.58 -19.52
CA LEU A 113 -22.26 49.70 -20.36
C LEU A 113 -22.99 49.70 -21.70
N LEU A 114 -23.16 48.53 -22.32
CA LEU A 114 -23.92 48.35 -23.56
C LEU A 114 -25.39 48.76 -23.41
N PHE A 115 -26.00 48.47 -22.26
CA PHE A 115 -27.41 48.80 -22.00
C PHE A 115 -27.63 50.27 -21.59
N LEU A 116 -26.70 50.87 -20.83
CA LEU A 116 -26.84 52.24 -20.31
C LEU A 116 -26.47 53.33 -21.32
N LEU A 117 -25.65 53.05 -22.34
CA LEU A 117 -25.19 54.04 -23.31
C LEU A 117 -25.77 53.73 -24.72
N PRO A 118 -26.77 54.50 -25.18
CA PRO A 118 -27.37 54.35 -26.52
C PRO A 118 -26.42 54.66 -27.68
N THR A 119 -25.32 55.37 -27.43
CA THR A 119 -24.33 55.74 -28.44
C THR A 119 -22.95 55.24 -28.03
N PRO A 120 -22.24 54.48 -28.87
CA PRO A 120 -20.84 54.14 -28.58
C PRO A 120 -20.05 55.46 -28.47
N PRO A 121 -19.19 55.64 -27.45
CA PRO A 121 -18.38 56.84 -27.33
C PRO A 121 -17.54 57.01 -28.59
N ALA A 122 -17.75 58.14 -29.26
CA ALA A 122 -17.05 58.53 -30.48
C ALA A 122 -15.53 58.52 -30.22
N GLY A 123 -14.81 57.64 -30.92
CA GLY A 123 -13.36 57.50 -30.81
C GLY A 123 -12.85 56.10 -30.43
N SER A 124 -13.74 55.13 -30.23
CA SER A 124 -13.36 53.77 -29.83
C SER A 124 -13.81 52.74 -30.86
N SER A 125 -12.88 52.34 -31.73
CA SER A 125 -13.04 51.22 -32.68
C SER A 125 -13.25 49.84 -32.01
N GLY A 126 -13.32 49.79 -30.67
CA GLY A 126 -13.31 48.55 -29.87
C GLY A 126 -14.68 48.00 -29.42
N TYR A 127 -15.80 48.69 -29.66
CA TYR A 127 -17.11 48.23 -29.16
C TYR A 127 -17.62 46.96 -29.85
N SER A 128 -17.26 46.75 -31.14
CA SER A 128 -17.63 45.54 -31.89
C SER A 128 -16.87 44.28 -31.44
N THR A 129 -15.77 44.46 -30.71
CA THR A 129 -14.88 43.38 -30.22
C THR A 129 -14.91 43.18 -28.70
N GLY A 130 -15.68 43.94 -27.92
CA GLY A 130 -15.68 43.81 -26.45
C GLY A 130 -16.17 42.44 -25.95
N TRP A 131 -17.05 41.76 -26.69
CA TRP A 131 -17.41 40.37 -26.42
C TRP A 131 -16.25 39.41 -26.71
N VAL A 132 -15.41 39.72 -27.71
CA VAL A 132 -14.22 38.93 -28.08
C VAL A 132 -13.19 38.97 -26.97
N ASP A 133 -12.97 40.14 -26.35
CA ASP A 133 -12.03 40.29 -25.23
C ASP A 133 -12.45 39.43 -24.04
N THR A 134 -13.75 39.40 -23.73
CA THR A 134 -14.25 38.59 -22.61
C THR A 134 -14.20 37.09 -22.91
N VAL A 135 -14.59 36.69 -24.12
CA VAL A 135 -14.49 35.29 -24.58
C VAL A 135 -13.04 34.81 -24.62
N SER A 136 -12.10 35.68 -25.00
CA SER A 136 -10.67 35.39 -25.01
C SER A 136 -10.13 35.07 -23.61
N VAL A 137 -10.54 35.85 -22.59
CA VAL A 137 -10.17 35.59 -21.20
C VAL A 137 -10.76 34.28 -20.68
N LEU A 138 -12.05 34.02 -20.93
CA LEU A 138 -12.69 32.76 -20.53
C LEU A 138 -12.03 31.54 -21.18
N CYS A 139 -11.72 31.63 -22.46
CA CYS A 139 -11.01 30.59 -23.20
C CYS A 139 -9.61 30.35 -22.64
N SER A 140 -8.89 31.43 -22.30
CA SER A 140 -7.56 31.35 -21.67
C SER A 140 -7.61 30.65 -20.31
N VAL A 141 -8.58 31.00 -19.46
CA VAL A 141 -8.76 30.34 -18.15
C VAL A 141 -9.12 28.86 -18.32
N ALA A 142 -10.03 28.52 -19.24
CA ALA A 142 -10.40 27.14 -19.52
C ALA A 142 -9.18 26.31 -19.98
N LEU A 143 -8.35 26.87 -20.87
CA LEU A 143 -7.14 26.24 -21.34
C LEU A 143 -6.13 26.04 -20.20
N VAL A 144 -5.93 27.03 -19.34
CA VAL A 144 -5.05 26.91 -18.15
C VAL A 144 -5.54 25.81 -17.21
N VAL A 145 -6.84 25.72 -16.94
CA VAL A 145 -7.43 24.65 -16.10
C VAL A 145 -7.20 23.27 -16.73
N ILE A 146 -7.43 23.11 -18.04
CA ILE A 146 -7.20 21.86 -18.76
C ILE A 146 -5.72 21.47 -18.72
N LEU A 147 -4.80 22.38 -19.02
CA LEU A 147 -3.35 22.13 -18.99
C LEU A 147 -2.88 21.75 -17.58
N THR A 148 -3.42 22.42 -16.56
CA THR A 148 -3.09 22.14 -15.16
C THR A 148 -3.59 20.76 -14.76
N ALA A 149 -4.85 20.43 -15.06
CA ALA A 149 -5.43 19.12 -14.78
C ALA A 149 -4.69 17.99 -15.55
N TYR A 150 -4.26 18.25 -16.79
CA TYR A 150 -3.49 17.31 -17.60
C TYR A 150 -2.08 17.07 -17.04
N SER A 151 -1.39 18.14 -16.62
CA SER A 151 -0.09 18.05 -15.96
C SER A 151 -0.20 17.24 -14.67
N GLU A 152 -1.20 17.54 -13.85
CA GLU A 152 -1.46 16.84 -12.59
C GLU A 152 -1.81 15.36 -12.81
N TYR A 153 -2.63 15.06 -13.81
CA TYR A 153 -2.94 13.69 -14.19
C TYR A 153 -1.69 12.91 -14.62
N THR A 154 -0.85 13.53 -15.44
CA THR A 154 0.40 12.92 -15.91
C THR A 154 1.37 12.67 -14.76
N LYS A 155 1.48 13.61 -13.82
CA LYS A 155 2.30 13.46 -12.60
C LYS A 155 1.81 12.29 -11.75
N GLN A 156 0.50 12.17 -11.54
CA GLN A 156 -0.09 11.08 -10.75
C GLN A 156 0.17 9.70 -11.37
N ILE A 157 0.01 9.57 -12.70
CA ILE A 157 0.32 8.31 -13.38
C ILE A 157 1.80 7.98 -13.25
N ARG A 158 2.70 8.94 -13.48
CA ARG A 158 4.15 8.72 -13.36
C ARG A 158 4.54 8.27 -11.95
N PHE A 159 3.96 8.89 -10.92
CA PHE A 159 4.20 8.50 -9.53
C PHE A 159 3.78 7.05 -9.28
N ILE A 160 2.59 6.64 -9.74
CA ILE A 160 2.12 5.26 -9.62
C ILE A 160 3.03 4.29 -10.40
N THR A 161 3.45 4.65 -11.61
CA THR A 161 4.37 3.83 -12.40
C THR A 161 5.70 3.62 -11.67
N LEU A 162 6.30 4.69 -11.13
CA LEU A 162 7.57 4.60 -10.39
C LEU A 162 7.43 3.76 -9.11
N LEU A 163 6.33 3.90 -8.38
CA LEU A 163 6.04 3.05 -7.23
C LEU A 163 5.93 1.58 -7.64
N SER A 164 5.16 1.30 -8.70
CA SER A 164 4.99 -0.07 -9.18
C SER A 164 6.30 -0.70 -9.67
N GLN A 165 7.18 0.09 -10.28
CA GLN A 165 8.51 -0.37 -10.72
C GLN A 165 9.43 -0.64 -9.53
N SER A 166 9.46 0.27 -8.55
CA SER A 166 10.28 0.09 -7.33
C SER A 166 9.85 -1.12 -6.51
N GLU A 167 8.56 -1.42 -6.45
CA GLU A 167 8.06 -2.64 -5.80
C GLU A 167 8.35 -3.91 -6.61
N ASN A 168 8.32 -3.84 -7.94
CA ASN A 168 8.54 -5.00 -8.83
C ASN A 168 10.03 -5.41 -8.95
N GLU A 169 10.96 -4.50 -8.66
CA GLU A 169 12.41 -4.77 -8.67
C GLU A 169 12.93 -5.46 -7.38
N ARG A 170 12.14 -5.46 -6.31
CA ARG A 170 12.55 -6.11 -5.06
C ARG A 170 12.34 -7.62 -5.17
N SER A 171 13.44 -8.34 -5.30
CA SER A 171 13.46 -9.80 -5.20
C SER A 171 13.91 -10.24 -3.80
N ILE A 172 13.28 -11.28 -3.28
CA ILE A 172 13.68 -11.95 -2.04
C ILE A 172 13.93 -13.43 -2.31
N PHE A 173 14.85 -14.01 -1.55
CA PHE A 173 15.09 -15.44 -1.62
C PHE A 173 14.06 -16.19 -0.81
N VAL A 174 13.45 -17.19 -1.43
CA VAL A 174 12.61 -18.17 -0.74
C VAL A 174 13.10 -19.58 -1.05
N ARG A 175 12.53 -20.53 -0.33
CA ARG A 175 12.73 -21.94 -0.61
C ARG A 175 11.43 -22.57 -1.12
N ARG A 176 11.47 -23.13 -2.32
CA ARG A 176 10.43 -23.99 -2.89
C ARG A 176 11.08 -25.19 -3.56
N ASN A 177 10.44 -26.35 -3.52
CA ASN A 177 10.99 -27.61 -4.04
C ASN A 177 12.38 -27.95 -3.49
N ALA A 178 12.62 -27.66 -2.20
CA ALA A 178 13.92 -27.81 -1.56
C ALA A 178 15.06 -27.00 -2.22
N ALA A 179 14.74 -26.09 -3.15
CA ALA A 179 15.67 -25.25 -3.86
C ALA A 179 15.50 -23.79 -3.43
N LYS A 180 16.61 -23.05 -3.38
CA LYS A 180 16.61 -21.61 -3.15
C LYS A 180 16.27 -20.91 -4.46
N GLU A 181 15.17 -20.18 -4.48
CA GLU A 181 14.71 -19.41 -5.63
C GLU A 181 14.58 -17.92 -5.28
N SER A 182 14.85 -17.05 -6.25
CA SER A 182 14.63 -15.62 -6.12
C SER A 182 13.26 -15.29 -6.69
N LEU A 183 12.38 -14.72 -5.87
CA LEU A 183 11.03 -14.32 -6.25
C LEU A 183 10.84 -12.83 -6.06
N ARG A 184 9.98 -12.25 -6.89
CA ARG A 184 9.46 -10.90 -6.65
C ARG A 184 8.60 -10.91 -5.39
N CYS A 185 8.66 -9.83 -4.61
CA CYS A 185 7.84 -9.71 -3.39
C CYS A 185 6.34 -9.96 -3.66
N GLN A 186 5.81 -9.50 -4.79
CA GLN A 186 4.39 -9.70 -5.16
C GLN A 186 4.00 -11.17 -5.37
N ASP A 187 4.97 -12.03 -5.70
CA ASP A 187 4.74 -13.43 -5.98
C ASP A 187 4.73 -14.33 -4.71
N LEU A 188 5.07 -13.76 -3.55
CA LEU A 188 5.01 -14.42 -2.25
C LEU A 188 3.58 -14.80 -1.87
N VAL A 189 3.46 -15.99 -1.28
CA VAL A 189 2.20 -16.52 -0.76
C VAL A 189 2.39 -17.03 0.66
N VAL A 190 1.29 -17.15 1.41
CA VAL A 190 1.30 -17.74 2.76
C VAL A 190 1.84 -19.17 2.70
N GLY A 191 2.80 -19.46 3.57
CA GLY A 191 3.51 -20.75 3.64
C GLY A 191 4.87 -20.77 2.94
N ASP A 192 5.25 -19.72 2.21
CA ASP A 192 6.62 -19.59 1.69
C ASP A 192 7.63 -19.49 2.83
N ILE A 193 8.75 -20.20 2.68
CA ILE A 193 9.91 -20.09 3.57
C ILE A 193 10.84 -19.03 3.02
N VAL A 194 10.85 -17.88 3.67
CA VAL A 194 11.62 -16.70 3.28
C VAL A 194 12.97 -16.74 3.98
N GLU A 195 14.05 -16.62 3.19
CA GLU A 195 15.41 -16.48 3.71
C GLU A 195 15.71 -14.99 3.92
N LEU A 196 15.95 -14.62 5.17
CA LEU A 196 16.28 -13.28 5.61
C LEU A 196 17.80 -13.16 5.77
N GLY A 197 18.38 -12.09 5.23
CA GLY A 197 19.76 -11.70 5.44
C GLY A 197 19.91 -10.19 5.54
N VAL A 198 21.11 -9.75 5.93
CA VAL A 198 21.45 -8.32 6.09
C VAL A 198 21.08 -7.51 4.84
N GLY A 199 20.42 -6.36 5.07
CA GLY A 199 19.97 -5.45 4.02
C GLY A 199 18.60 -5.82 3.44
N ASN A 200 18.00 -6.94 3.83
CA ASN A 200 16.63 -7.26 3.41
C ASN A 200 15.61 -6.39 4.13
N VAL A 201 14.62 -5.93 3.36
CA VAL A 201 13.37 -5.37 3.90
C VAL A 201 12.33 -6.46 3.85
N VAL A 202 11.73 -6.79 4.99
CA VAL A 202 10.80 -7.90 5.10
C VAL A 202 9.49 -7.55 4.37
N PRO A 203 9.07 -8.32 3.35
CA PRO A 203 7.92 -7.95 2.51
C PRO A 203 6.57 -8.39 3.08
N VAL A 204 6.54 -9.38 3.96
CA VAL A 204 5.33 -10.03 4.50
C VAL A 204 5.50 -10.29 5.99
N ASP A 205 4.40 -10.45 6.70
CA ASP A 205 4.46 -10.85 8.11
C ASP A 205 4.75 -12.35 8.22
N GLY A 206 5.60 -12.73 9.17
CA GLY A 206 6.10 -14.10 9.27
C GLY A 206 6.48 -14.52 10.68
N ILE A 207 6.66 -15.82 10.83
CA ILE A 207 7.16 -16.46 12.06
C ILE A 207 8.55 -17.04 11.78
N LEU A 208 9.52 -16.63 12.58
CA LEU A 208 10.91 -17.08 12.52
C LEU A 208 11.01 -18.56 12.92
N LEU A 209 11.53 -19.37 12.02
CA LEU A 209 11.81 -20.80 12.23
C LEU A 209 13.23 -21.00 12.75
N LYS A 210 14.20 -20.32 12.14
CA LYS A 210 15.62 -20.38 12.48
C LYS A 210 16.25 -19.01 12.33
N GLY A 211 17.18 -18.66 13.20
CA GLY A 211 17.90 -17.40 13.13
C GLY A 211 19.28 -17.51 13.76
N PHE A 212 20.26 -16.84 13.16
CA PHE A 212 21.62 -16.74 13.67
C PHE A 212 21.97 -15.25 13.86
N ASN A 213 22.04 -14.82 15.12
CA ASN A 213 22.25 -13.42 15.52
C ASN A 213 21.35 -12.42 14.76
N LEU A 214 20.10 -12.80 14.49
CA LEU A 214 19.18 -11.99 13.71
C LEU A 214 18.73 -10.77 14.52
N LYS A 215 19.03 -9.58 14.03
CA LYS A 215 18.51 -8.32 14.58
C LYS A 215 17.82 -7.52 13.49
N VAL A 216 16.61 -7.07 13.82
CA VAL A 216 15.77 -6.29 12.91
C VAL A 216 15.48 -4.92 13.51
N GLU A 217 15.36 -3.93 12.64
CA GLU A 217 14.86 -2.61 12.97
C GLU A 217 13.37 -2.54 12.56
N GLU A 218 12.51 -2.14 13.50
CA GLU A 218 11.05 -2.05 13.32
C GLU A 218 10.55 -0.60 13.27
N SER A 219 11.39 0.33 12.82
CA SER A 219 11.12 1.78 12.84
C SER A 219 9.87 2.18 12.06
N VAL A 220 9.52 1.45 11.01
CA VAL A 220 8.27 1.65 10.25
C VAL A 220 7.02 1.40 11.11
N LEU A 221 7.12 0.53 12.12
CA LEU A 221 6.01 0.18 13.01
C LEU A 221 6.01 1.02 14.29
N THR A 222 7.16 1.12 14.96
CA THR A 222 7.26 1.72 16.30
C THR A 222 7.58 3.20 16.27
N GLY A 223 8.10 3.71 15.15
CA GLY A 223 8.67 5.07 15.07
C GLY A 223 10.02 5.21 15.78
N GLU A 224 10.56 4.13 16.33
CA GLU A 224 11.84 4.09 17.06
C GLU A 224 12.89 3.30 16.28
N THR A 225 14.11 3.83 16.17
CA THR A 225 15.23 3.18 15.48
C THR A 225 16.05 2.32 16.45
N HIS A 226 15.41 1.35 17.11
CA HIS A 226 16.09 0.40 17.98
C HIS A 226 16.17 -0.99 17.33
N LEU A 227 17.32 -1.64 17.51
CA LEU A 227 17.53 -3.02 17.04
C LEU A 227 16.88 -4.01 17.99
N ILE A 228 16.07 -4.92 17.46
CA ILE A 228 15.39 -5.97 18.20
C ILE A 228 15.97 -7.31 17.79
N ALA A 229 16.52 -8.04 18.76
CA ALA A 229 16.99 -9.40 18.55
C ALA A 229 15.80 -10.35 18.40
N LYS A 230 15.81 -11.17 17.34
CA LYS A 230 14.75 -12.13 17.02
C LYS A 230 15.26 -13.54 17.18
N THR A 231 14.53 -14.36 17.92
CA THR A 231 14.84 -15.79 18.08
C THR A 231 13.57 -16.63 18.06
N PRO A 232 13.61 -17.87 17.53
CA PRO A 232 12.43 -18.72 17.47
C PRO A 232 11.78 -19.03 18.83
N LYS A 233 12.54 -18.89 19.93
CA LYS A 233 12.10 -19.26 21.28
C LYS A 233 11.57 -18.11 22.13
N ASP A 234 11.92 -16.87 21.79
CA ASP A 234 11.63 -15.69 22.62
C ASP A 234 10.84 -14.60 21.85
N ASP A 235 11.27 -14.29 20.63
CA ASP A 235 10.57 -13.34 19.76
C ASP A 235 10.61 -13.83 18.31
N PRO A 236 9.70 -14.75 17.94
CA PRO A 236 9.67 -15.32 16.60
C PRO A 236 8.89 -14.43 15.61
N ILE A 237 8.21 -13.37 16.07
CA ILE A 237 7.34 -12.57 15.21
C ILE A 237 8.21 -11.61 14.39
N ILE A 238 8.02 -11.63 13.06
CA ILE A 238 8.67 -10.69 12.14
C ILE A 238 7.59 -9.96 11.36
N PHE A 239 7.66 -8.64 11.40
CA PHE A 239 6.70 -7.78 10.73
C PHE A 239 7.17 -7.36 9.33
N SER A 240 6.23 -7.20 8.43
CA SER A 240 6.44 -6.54 7.14
C SER A 240 6.89 -5.09 7.35
N GLY A 241 7.85 -4.65 6.55
CA GLY A 241 8.50 -3.33 6.67
C GLY A 241 9.69 -3.29 7.62
N SER A 242 9.97 -4.36 8.37
CA SER A 242 11.20 -4.45 9.18
C SER A 242 12.45 -4.56 8.32
N HIS A 243 13.55 -3.97 8.79
CA HIS A 243 14.85 -4.01 8.12
C HIS A 243 15.78 -4.98 8.85
N VAL A 244 16.39 -5.92 8.13
CA VAL A 244 17.38 -6.83 8.71
C VAL A 244 18.74 -6.15 8.75
N ILE A 245 19.24 -5.90 9.95
CA ILE A 245 20.49 -5.14 10.18
C ILE A 245 21.66 -6.09 10.47
N GLU A 246 21.42 -7.16 11.23
CA GLU A 246 22.44 -8.17 11.53
C GLU A 246 21.89 -9.59 11.40
N GLY A 247 22.78 -10.51 11.06
CA GLY A 247 22.51 -11.94 11.06
C GLY A 247 21.72 -12.43 9.85
N GLU A 248 21.22 -13.65 9.99
CA GLU A 248 20.41 -14.32 8.99
C GLU A 248 19.30 -15.15 9.65
N GLY A 249 18.25 -15.47 8.91
CA GLY A 249 17.16 -16.28 9.41
C GLY A 249 16.31 -16.88 8.32
N LYS A 250 15.47 -17.84 8.72
CA LYS A 250 14.41 -18.43 7.89
C LYS A 250 13.09 -18.19 8.60
N MET A 251 12.15 -17.59 7.90
CA MET A 251 10.80 -17.39 8.43
C MET A 251 9.76 -18.04 7.51
N VAL A 252 8.66 -18.51 8.09
CA VAL A 252 7.46 -18.86 7.32
C VAL A 252 6.59 -17.62 7.18
N SER A 253 6.17 -17.32 5.96
CA SER A 253 5.22 -16.24 5.68
C SER A 253 3.81 -16.65 6.10
N ILE A 254 3.13 -15.79 6.87
CA ILE A 254 1.81 -16.11 7.41
C ILE A 254 0.73 -15.08 7.07
N VAL A 255 1.10 -13.82 6.82
CA VAL A 255 0.14 -12.79 6.39
C VAL A 255 0.75 -11.90 5.31
N VAL A 256 0.00 -11.69 4.22
CA VAL A 256 0.46 -10.98 3.02
C VAL A 256 -0.44 -9.80 2.64
N GLY A 257 0.09 -8.89 1.83
CA GLY A 257 -0.66 -7.82 1.17
C GLY A 257 -1.40 -6.89 2.15
N PRO A 258 -2.70 -6.59 1.95
CA PRO A 258 -3.42 -5.63 2.78
C PRO A 258 -3.68 -6.13 4.21
N HIS A 259 -3.49 -7.43 4.47
CA HIS A 259 -3.68 -8.01 5.79
C HIS A 259 -2.43 -7.94 6.66
N SER A 260 -1.25 -7.78 6.06
CA SER A 260 0.00 -7.63 6.78
C SER A 260 0.04 -6.32 7.58
N THR A 261 0.94 -6.25 8.54
CA THR A 261 1.07 -5.08 9.43
C THR A 261 1.37 -3.81 8.65
N LEU A 262 2.30 -3.86 7.69
CA LEU A 262 2.59 -2.75 6.80
C LEU A 262 1.37 -2.39 5.93
N GLY A 263 0.68 -3.40 5.38
CA GLY A 263 -0.55 -3.18 4.59
C GLY A 263 -1.64 -2.46 5.38
N GLN A 264 -1.82 -2.83 6.66
CA GLN A 264 -2.77 -2.19 7.55
C GLN A 264 -2.37 -0.76 7.91
N ILE A 265 -1.08 -0.49 8.16
CA ILE A 265 -0.57 0.87 8.40
C ILE A 265 -0.84 1.78 7.20
N ILE A 266 -0.55 1.32 5.99
CA ILE A 266 -0.83 2.07 4.75
C ILE A 266 -2.33 2.36 4.61
N LEU A 267 -3.17 1.35 4.85
CA LEU A 267 -4.62 1.50 4.76
C LEU A 267 -5.18 2.48 5.81
N MET A 268 -4.64 2.46 7.04
CA MET A 268 -5.02 3.39 8.10
C MET A 268 -4.56 4.82 7.79
N GLY A 269 -3.33 5.00 7.29
CA GLY A 269 -2.84 6.31 6.84
C GLY A 269 -3.71 6.92 5.74
N ALA A 270 -4.12 6.11 4.76
CA ALA A 270 -5.03 6.54 3.69
C ALA A 270 -6.43 6.92 4.22
N LYS A 271 -6.95 6.16 5.20
CA LYS A 271 -8.23 6.49 5.87
C LYS A 271 -8.15 7.76 6.72
N GLY A 272 -7.07 7.94 7.48
CA GLY A 272 -6.82 9.12 8.31
C GLY A 272 -6.77 10.41 7.48
N HIS A 273 -6.07 10.37 6.35
CA HIS A 273 -6.06 11.48 5.39
C HIS A 273 -7.45 11.82 4.84
N ARG A 274 -8.27 10.81 4.52
CA ARG A 274 -9.65 11.04 4.05
C ARG A 274 -10.54 11.65 5.12
N SER A 275 -10.45 11.17 6.36
CA SER A 275 -11.24 11.68 7.49
C SER A 275 -10.86 13.12 7.85
N ALA A 276 -9.57 13.45 7.87
CA ALA A 276 -9.10 14.82 8.10
C ALA A 276 -9.55 15.78 6.98
N LYS A 277 -9.47 15.36 5.71
CA LYS A 277 -9.94 16.15 4.56
C LYS A 277 -11.47 16.33 4.54
N LEU A 278 -12.23 15.40 5.16
CA LEU A 278 -13.68 15.52 5.35
C LEU A 278 -14.05 16.46 6.51
N TYR A 279 -13.25 16.47 7.59
CA TYR A 279 -13.47 17.35 8.74
C TYR A 279 -13.21 18.82 8.39
N ILE A 280 -12.07 19.10 7.74
CA ILE A 280 -11.71 20.45 7.26
C ILE A 280 -12.70 20.98 6.20
N ARG A 281 -13.42 20.09 5.51
CA ARG A 281 -14.44 20.49 4.52
C ARG A 281 -15.82 20.77 5.12
N ARG A 282 -16.03 20.44 6.41
CA ARG A 282 -17.29 20.69 7.13
C ARG A 282 -17.21 21.87 8.11
N THR A 283 -16.02 22.31 8.47
CA THR A 283 -15.74 23.55 9.22
C THR A 283 -15.46 24.68 8.27
#